data_AF-W4RSW6-F1
#
_entry.id   AF-W4RSW6-F1
#
_cell.length_a   1.000
_cell.length_b   1.000
_cell.length_c   1.000
_cell.angle_alpha   90.00
_cell.angle_beta   90.00
_cell.angle_gamma   90.00
#
_symmetry.space_group_name_H-M   'P 1'
#
loop_
_entity.id
_entity.type
_entity.pdbx_description
1 polymer ?
#
loop_
_entity_poly.entity_id
_entity_poly.type
_entity_poly.pdbx_seq_one_letter_code
_entity_poly.pdbx_strand_id
1 'polypeptide(L)'
;MPNPKTGTVTFDVTKAVNEIKAGKVEYRVDKSGNIHVPIGKVSFEDNKLVENFNTIFETMMKVKPAAAKGTYMKNVTISTTMGPGVKVDSSTVK
;
A
#
# COMPACT_ATOMS: atom_id res chain seq x y z
N MET A 1 7.86 8.83 -12.31
CA MET A 1 9.23 9.10 -12.80
C MET A 1 10.11 7.94 -12.33
N PRO A 2 10.92 7.31 -13.21
CA PRO A 2 11.71 6.13 -12.83
C PRO A 2 12.67 6.44 -11.68
N ASN A 3 12.70 5.56 -10.68
CA ASN A 3 13.46 5.74 -9.46
C ASN A 3 14.16 4.43 -9.05
N PRO A 4 15.49 4.44 -8.84
CA PRO A 4 16.20 3.27 -8.32
C PRO A 4 15.64 2.74 -7.00
N LYS A 5 15.11 3.63 -6.13
CA LYS A 5 14.51 3.23 -4.84
C LYS A 5 13.22 2.43 -4.99
N THR A 6 12.50 2.59 -6.11
CA THR A 6 11.29 1.82 -6.39
C THR A 6 11.58 0.57 -7.23
N GLY A 7 12.85 0.30 -7.53
CA GLY A 7 13.28 -0.83 -8.35
C GLY A 7 12.93 -0.71 -9.84
N THR A 8 12.45 0.47 -10.28
CA THR A 8 12.14 0.75 -11.70
C THR A 8 13.37 1.08 -12.53
N VAL A 9 14.53 1.27 -11.90
CA VAL A 9 15.83 1.37 -12.56
C VAL A 9 16.68 0.20 -12.06
N THR A 10 16.69 -0.89 -12.85
CA THR A 10 17.42 -2.12 -12.55
C THR A 10 18.00 -2.71 -13.84
N PHE A 11 19.02 -3.56 -13.71
CA PHE A 11 19.59 -4.32 -14.82
C PHE A 11 18.64 -5.43 -15.31
N ASP A 12 17.75 -5.92 -14.44
CA ASP A 12 16.77 -6.98 -14.72
C ASP A 12 15.43 -6.41 -15.24
N VAL A 13 15.43 -5.83 -16.45
CA VAL A 13 14.25 -5.16 -17.04
C VAL A 13 13.06 -6.11 -17.23
N THR A 14 13.30 -7.36 -17.64
CA THR A 14 12.22 -8.34 -17.91
C THR A 14 11.43 -8.68 -16.65
N LYS A 15 12.12 -8.86 -15.52
CA LYS A 15 11.47 -9.12 -14.22
C LYS A 15 10.68 -7.91 -13.75
N ALA A 16 11.27 -6.71 -13.84
CA ALA A 16 10.60 -5.47 -13.45
C ALA A 16 9.30 -5.25 -14.24
N VAL A 17 9.30 -5.51 -15.55
CA VAL A 17 8.08 -5.39 -16.39
C VAL A 17 7.02 -6.40 -15.98
N ASN A 18 7.40 -7.65 -15.71
CA ASN A 18 6.47 -8.70 -15.30
C ASN A 18 5.85 -8.40 -13.92
N GLU A 19 6.65 -7.93 -12.97
CA GLU A 19 6.18 -7.56 -11.63
C GLU A 19 5.23 -6.36 -11.66
N ILE A 20 5.53 -5.33 -12.46
CA ILE A 20 4.66 -4.16 -12.61
C ILE A 20 3.33 -4.58 -13.26
N LYS A 21 3.37 -5.44 -14.29
CA LYS A 21 2.14 -5.97 -14.92
C LYS A 21 1.33 -6.85 -13.98
N ALA A 22 1.98 -7.58 -13.08
CA ALA A 22 1.33 -8.41 -12.06
C ALA A 22 0.65 -7.57 -10.96
N GLY A 23 0.76 -6.24 -10.99
CA GLY A 23 0.06 -5.35 -10.06
C GLY A 23 0.92 -4.85 -8.91
N LYS A 24 2.26 -4.85 -9.05
CA LYS A 24 3.15 -4.20 -8.07
C LYS A 24 2.82 -2.71 -7.98
N VAL A 25 2.37 -2.28 -6.81
CA VAL A 25 2.04 -0.87 -6.54
C VAL A 25 3.21 -0.18 -5.86
N GLU A 26 3.61 0.96 -6.39
CA GLU A 26 4.56 1.85 -5.73
C GLU A 26 3.83 2.73 -4.71
N TYR A 27 4.33 2.75 -3.48
CA TYR A 27 3.86 3.67 -2.45
C TYR A 27 4.99 4.62 -2.04
N ARG A 28 4.62 5.88 -1.82
CA ARG A 28 5.53 6.93 -1.35
C ARG A 28 4.84 7.73 -0.27
N VAL A 29 5.61 8.15 0.72
CA VAL A 29 5.16 9.09 1.75
C VAL A 29 5.02 10.50 1.16
N ASP A 30 3.92 11.17 1.49
CA ASP A 30 3.78 12.60 1.26
C ASP A 30 4.62 13.41 2.27
N LYS A 31 4.63 14.74 2.15
CA LYS A 31 5.35 15.62 3.08
C LYS A 31 4.75 15.58 4.51
N SER A 32 3.49 15.17 4.63
CA SER A 32 2.74 15.07 5.88
C SER A 32 2.89 13.71 6.56
N GLY A 33 3.61 12.76 5.95
CA GLY A 33 3.83 11.41 6.46
C GLY A 33 2.68 10.43 6.20
N ASN A 34 1.76 10.75 5.28
CA ASN A 34 0.69 9.86 4.85
C ASN A 34 1.13 9.01 3.65
N ILE A 35 0.50 7.84 3.54
CA ILE A 35 0.69 6.91 2.43
C ILE A 35 -0.67 6.64 1.78
N HIS A 36 -0.72 6.74 0.46
CA HIS A 36 -1.90 6.45 -0.35
C HIS A 36 -1.60 5.25 -1.25
N VAL A 37 -2.43 4.20 -1.17
CA VAL A 37 -2.27 2.98 -1.97
C VAL A 37 -3.63 2.53 -2.50
N PRO A 38 -3.79 2.36 -3.83
CA PRO A 38 -4.97 1.72 -4.39
C PRO A 38 -4.98 0.23 -4.06
N ILE A 39 -6.02 -0.24 -3.38
CA ILE A 39 -6.20 -1.65 -3.01
C ILE A 39 -6.94 -2.48 -4.07
N GLY A 40 -7.60 -1.83 -5.03
CA GLY A 40 -8.39 -2.50 -6.07
C GLY A 40 -9.44 -1.62 -6.73
N LYS A 41 -10.40 -2.25 -7.39
CA LYS A 41 -11.59 -1.62 -7.99
C LYS A 41 -12.85 -2.19 -7.36
N VAL A 42 -13.96 -1.46 -7.48
CA VAL A 42 -15.30 -1.88 -7.01
C VAL A 42 -15.77 -3.19 -7.68
N SER A 43 -15.24 -3.51 -8.86
CA SER A 43 -15.57 -4.75 -9.58
C SER A 43 -14.87 -6.00 -9.04
N PHE A 44 -14.08 -5.89 -7.97
CA PHE A 44 -13.41 -7.05 -7.35
C PHE A 44 -14.34 -7.67 -6.30
N GLU A 45 -14.19 -8.98 -6.10
CA GLU A 45 -14.86 -9.68 -5.01
C GLU A 45 -14.37 -9.20 -3.65
N ASP A 46 -15.26 -9.15 -2.67
CA ASP A 46 -14.98 -8.64 -1.32
C ASP A 46 -13.78 -9.34 -0.68
N ASN A 47 -13.65 -10.66 -0.85
CA ASN A 47 -12.54 -11.45 -0.31
C ASN A 47 -11.17 -10.99 -0.85
N LYS A 48 -11.09 -10.65 -2.13
CA LYS A 48 -9.83 -10.18 -2.75
C LYS A 48 -9.44 -8.79 -2.26
N LEU A 49 -10.43 -7.94 -1.98
CA LEU A 49 -10.18 -6.61 -1.40
C LEU A 49 -9.63 -6.72 0.02
N VAL A 50 -10.14 -7.66 0.82
CA VAL A 50 -9.63 -7.94 2.18
C VAL A 50 -8.20 -8.48 2.12
N GLU A 51 -7.91 -9.45 1.25
CA GLU A 51 -6.55 -9.99 1.10
C GLU A 51 -5.53 -8.92 0.67
N ASN A 52 -5.90 -8.07 -0.29
CA ASN A 52 -5.04 -6.97 -0.73
C ASN A 52 -4.75 -5.98 0.41
N PHE A 53 -5.77 -5.66 1.19
CA PHE A 53 -5.63 -4.77 2.34
C PHE A 53 -4.73 -5.38 3.43
N ASN A 54 -4.92 -6.67 3.76
CA ASN A 54 -4.06 -7.39 4.72
C ASN A 54 -2.60 -7.41 4.28
N THR A 55 -2.35 -7.68 2.99
CA THR A 55 -0.99 -7.69 2.42
C THR A 55 -0.29 -6.34 2.56
N ILE A 56 -1.03 -5.24 2.34
CA ILE A 56 -0.51 -3.88 2.52
C ILE A 56 -0.26 -3.57 4.00
N PHE A 57 -1.16 -3.99 4.89
CA PHE A 57 -1.02 -3.79 6.32
C PHE A 57 0.23 -4.48 6.88
N GLU A 58 0.44 -5.75 6.51
CA GLU A 58 1.62 -6.51 6.92
C GLU A 58 2.93 -5.91 6.38
N THR A 59 2.94 -5.51 5.11
CA THR A 59 4.12 -4.90 4.50
C THR A 59 4.45 -3.56 5.17
N MET A 60 3.45 -2.76 5.56
CA MET A 60 3.68 -1.53 6.33
C MET A 60 4.31 -1.82 7.71
N MET A 61 3.86 -2.86 8.41
CA MET A 61 4.47 -3.24 9.69
C MET A 61 5.92 -3.71 9.52
N LYS A 62 6.23 -4.45 8.44
CA LYS A 62 7.61 -4.90 8.13
C LYS A 62 8.54 -3.74 7.79
N VAL A 63 8.03 -2.71 7.14
CA VAL A 63 8.82 -1.53 6.69
C VAL A 63 8.95 -0.47 7.80
N LYS A 64 8.38 -0.71 9.00
CA LYS A 64 8.52 0.19 10.15
C LYS A 64 9.99 0.49 10.45
N PRO A 65 10.43 1.76 10.38
CA PRO A 65 11.79 2.14 10.72
C PRO A 65 12.08 1.90 12.20
N ALA A 66 13.28 1.41 12.54
CA ALA A 66 13.69 1.18 13.92
C ALA A 66 13.68 2.46 14.79
N ALA A 67 13.82 3.63 14.16
CA ALA A 67 13.76 4.93 14.84
C ALA A 67 12.33 5.40 15.18
N ALA A 68 11.29 4.74 14.66
CA ALA A 68 9.90 5.14 14.87
C ALA A 68 9.45 4.79 16.30
N LYS A 69 9.28 5.82 17.14
CA LYS A 69 8.80 5.68 18.52
C LYS A 69 7.26 5.78 18.58
N GLY A 70 6.63 4.96 19.41
CA GLY A 70 5.19 4.95 19.65
C GLY A 70 4.38 4.20 18.59
N THR A 71 3.08 4.53 18.50
CA THR A 71 2.12 3.92 17.57
C THR A 71 2.44 4.30 16.13
N TYR A 72 2.80 3.32 15.31
CA TYR A 72 3.25 3.54 13.93
C TYR A 72 2.09 3.90 12.99
N MET A 73 0.94 3.23 13.12
CA MET A 73 -0.27 3.54 12.36
C MET A 73 -1.28 4.25 13.27
N LYS A 74 -1.58 5.51 12.94
CA LYS A 74 -2.50 6.36 13.73
C LYS A 74 -3.96 6.22 13.31
N ASN A 75 -4.20 6.11 12.01
CA ASN A 75 -5.53 6.01 11.45
C ASN A 75 -5.44 5.28 10.10
N VAL A 76 -6.46 4.48 9.80
CA VAL A 76 -6.64 3.85 8.50
C VAL A 76 -7.99 4.28 7.97
N THR A 77 -8.03 4.78 6.74
CA THR A 77 -9.26 5.27 6.12
C THR A 77 -9.33 4.72 4.71
N ILE A 78 -10.44 4.07 4.41
CA ILE A 78 -10.75 3.54 3.09
C ILE A 78 -11.76 4.49 2.44
N SER A 79 -11.43 4.97 1.25
CA SER A 79 -12.31 5.83 0.47
C SER A 79 -12.38 5.34 -0.97
N THR A 80 -13.54 5.52 -1.60
CA THR A 80 -13.66 5.39 -3.05
C THR A 80 -13.17 6.68 -3.73
N THR A 81 -12.95 6.64 -5.05
CA THR A 81 -12.42 7.79 -5.81
C THR A 81 -13.26 9.06 -5.65
N MET A 82 -14.58 8.92 -5.53
CA MET A 82 -15.54 10.04 -5.45
C MET A 82 -16.47 9.95 -4.24
N GLY A 83 -16.13 9.14 -3.23
CA GLY A 83 -16.99 8.89 -2.06
C GLY A 83 -16.36 9.33 -0.75
N PRO A 84 -17.18 9.42 0.32
CA PRO A 84 -16.67 9.73 1.65
C PRO A 84 -15.73 8.62 2.15
N GLY A 85 -14.74 9.01 2.95
CA GLY A 85 -13.82 8.07 3.59
C GLY A 85 -14.43 7.46 4.84
N VAL A 86 -14.35 6.13 4.94
CA VAL A 86 -14.75 5.37 6.13
C VAL A 86 -13.51 5.02 6.91
N LYS A 87 -13.48 5.38 8.19
CA LYS A 87 -12.41 4.97 9.11
C LYS A 87 -12.61 3.49 9.43
N VAL A 88 -11.55 2.71 9.26
CA VAL A 88 -11.55 1.29 9.59
C VAL A 88 -10.64 1.06 10.77
N ASP A 89 -11.02 0.09 11.60
CA ASP A 89 -10.21 -0.27 12.76
C ASP A 89 -9.00 -1.09 12.30
N SER A 90 -7.81 -0.63 12.66
CA SER A 90 -6.55 -1.33 12.41
C SER A 90 -6.38 -2.60 13.27
N SER A 91 -7.24 -2.83 14.26
CA SER A 91 -7.15 -3.98 15.17
C SER A 91 -7.96 -5.21 14.75
N THR A 92 -8.95 -5.04 13.86
CA THR A 92 -9.78 -6.14 13.34
C THR A 92 -9.10 -6.89 12.18
N VAL A 93 -7.98 -6.36 11.71
CA VAL A 93 -7.20 -6.89 10.59
C VAL A 93 -6.41 -8.11 11.07
N LYS A 94 -6.92 -9.30 10.76
CA LYS A 94 -6.22 -10.58 10.89
C LYS A 94 -6.06 -11.22 9.52
#